data_AF-U2B690-F1
#
_entry.id   AF-U2B690-F1
#
_cell.length_a   1.000
_cell.length_b   1.000
_cell.length_c   1.000
_cell.angle_alpha   90.00
_cell.angle_beta   90.00
_cell.angle_gamma   90.00
#
_symmetry.space_group_name_H-M   'P 1'
#
loop_
_entity.id
_entity.type
_entity.pdbx_description
1 polymer ?
#
loop_
_entity_poly.entity_id
_entity_poly.type
_entity_poly.pdbx_seq_one_letter_code
_entity_poly.pdbx_strand_id
1 'polypeptide(L)'
;ILRGGGADLHSRLALLSGDSRAARSAQAGVKRARQLARQFQALLKGRPVTQAVSEPEHPRWLGCLLAFAYPDRIAQQRRTGGADYRLANGRAAQFAEADALMKHEWLVVADLGSRQGQREERIYLAADLDPALFERELAEQVETLDVLDWDEREGVLRADRQRKVGELVLQRQALAALDEEARCRALVGLVRRKGLELLPWTPELRQWQARVALLRELDMRQQGQSEWPDLSDAALLASLEQWLTPYLSKVNRLSHFASLDLSSILQTLLPWPLPQRLDELAPRALTVPSGSRIAIDYREQPPVLAVRLQELFGLAATPRIAGGRLGLKLHLLSPARRPVQVTQDLASFWANTYLEVKKDLKGRYPKHYWPDDPLIAEPTARAKPRK
;
A
#
# COMPACT_ATOMS: atom_id res chain seq x y z
N ILE A 1 38.84 9.34 23.04
CA ILE A 1 39.43 10.33 23.97
C ILE A 1 38.85 10.16 25.37
N LEU A 2 37.52 10.11 25.52
CA LEU A 2 36.85 9.69 26.76
C LEU A 2 36.07 8.39 26.50
N ARG A 3 36.49 7.27 27.09
CA ARG A 3 35.70 6.03 27.09
C ARG A 3 34.76 6.08 28.29
N GLY A 4 33.45 6.02 28.05
CA GLY A 4 32.41 6.11 29.10
C GLY A 4 32.08 7.53 29.60
N GLY A 5 32.61 8.59 28.97
CA GLY A 5 32.40 9.99 29.40
C GLY A 5 31.17 10.67 28.79
N GLY A 6 30.06 9.94 28.66
CA GLY A 6 28.86 10.43 27.97
C GLY A 6 29.03 10.65 26.46
N ALA A 7 27.93 10.98 25.79
CA ALA A 7 27.87 11.20 24.36
C ALA A 7 28.30 12.60 23.93
N ASP A 8 28.23 13.58 24.83
CA ASP A 8 28.53 14.98 24.52
C ASP A 8 29.97 15.20 24.02
N LEU A 9 30.09 15.69 22.78
CA LEU A 9 31.36 16.03 22.15
C LEU A 9 31.98 17.33 22.69
N HIS A 10 31.20 18.23 23.30
CA HIS A 10 31.75 19.46 23.92
C HIS A 10 32.75 19.12 25.02
N SER A 11 32.46 18.09 25.83
CA SER A 11 33.39 17.58 26.85
C SER A 11 34.74 17.16 26.26
N ARG A 12 34.76 16.61 25.04
CA ARG A 12 35.97 16.17 24.34
C ARG A 12 36.71 17.34 23.71
N LEU A 13 35.99 18.35 23.20
CA LEU A 13 36.60 19.60 22.72
C LEU A 13 37.27 20.37 23.85
N ALA A 14 36.66 20.46 25.04
CA ALA A 14 37.27 21.11 26.20
C ALA A 14 38.63 20.50 26.60
N LEU A 15 38.80 19.18 26.41
CA LEU A 15 40.09 18.52 26.59
C LEU A 15 41.10 18.88 25.48
N LEU A 16 40.62 19.10 24.26
CA LEU A 16 41.46 19.46 23.12
C LEU A 16 41.90 20.94 23.18
N SER A 17 41.01 21.86 23.55
CA SER A 17 41.34 23.28 23.78
C SER A 17 42.26 23.46 24.98
N GLY A 18 42.16 22.59 25.99
CA GLY A 18 42.94 22.68 27.22
C GLY A 18 42.20 23.33 28.39
N ASP A 19 40.93 23.67 28.20
CA ASP A 19 40.03 24.19 29.23
C ASP A 19 39.76 23.15 30.33
N SER A 20 39.97 21.87 30.03
CA SER A 20 39.89 20.77 30.99
C SER A 20 41.10 19.84 30.90
N ARG A 21 41.53 19.30 32.05
CA ARG A 21 42.65 18.37 32.13
C ARG A 21 42.20 16.94 31.83
N ALA A 22 42.85 16.33 30.84
CA ALA A 22 42.62 14.91 30.53
C ALA A 22 43.23 14.00 31.62
N ALA A 23 42.48 12.97 32.01
CA ALA A 23 43.01 11.88 32.82
C ALA A 23 44.22 11.22 32.14
N ARG A 24 45.15 10.65 32.93
CA ARG A 24 46.42 10.06 32.42
C ARG A 24 46.18 9.07 31.26
N SER A 25 45.13 8.26 31.35
CA SER A 25 44.75 7.28 30.31
C SER A 25 44.30 7.89 28.98
N ALA A 26 43.82 9.14 28.97
CA ALA A 26 43.33 9.85 27.79
C ALA A 26 44.36 10.79 27.15
N GLN A 27 45.45 11.13 27.85
CA GLN A 27 46.44 12.13 27.42
C GLN A 27 47.09 11.81 26.06
N ALA A 28 47.46 10.56 25.83
CA ALA A 28 48.05 10.14 24.55
C ALA A 28 47.06 10.32 23.37
N GLY A 29 45.76 10.08 23.62
CA GLY A 29 44.70 10.30 22.62
C GLY A 29 44.50 11.78 22.31
N VAL A 30 44.45 12.63 23.34
CA VAL A 30 44.33 14.10 23.20
C VAL A 30 45.54 14.66 22.43
N LYS A 31 46.76 14.23 22.75
CA LYS A 31 47.98 14.68 22.05
C LYS A 31 47.93 14.35 20.56
N ARG A 32 47.52 13.13 20.19
CA ARG A 32 47.36 12.72 18.78
C ARG A 32 46.30 13.55 18.06
N ALA A 33 45.13 13.77 18.68
CA ALA A 33 44.08 14.57 18.09
C ALA A 33 44.50 16.04 17.89
N ARG A 34 45.23 16.64 18.84
CA ARG A 34 45.84 17.99 18.67
C ARG A 34 46.83 18.04 17.51
N GLN A 35 47.65 16.99 17.34
CA GLN A 35 48.58 16.91 16.22
C GLN A 35 47.85 16.86 14.88
N LEU A 36 46.81 16.04 14.76
CA LEU A 36 45.96 15.98 13.56
C LEU A 36 45.26 17.30 13.28
N ALA A 37 44.71 17.96 14.32
CA ALA A 37 44.08 19.27 14.16
C ALA A 37 45.05 20.32 13.58
N ARG A 38 46.31 20.36 14.07
CA ARG A 38 47.35 21.24 13.51
C ARG A 38 47.69 20.91 12.06
N GLN A 39 47.70 19.63 11.69
CA GLN A 39 47.92 19.19 10.31
C GLN A 39 46.78 19.66 9.40
N PHE A 40 45.53 19.47 9.80
CA PHE A 40 44.37 19.95 9.03
C PHE A 40 44.33 21.47 8.93
N GLN A 41 44.65 22.20 10.01
CA GLN A 41 44.78 23.66 9.97
C GLN A 41 45.87 24.10 8.97
N ALA A 42 47.00 23.39 8.89
CA ALA A 42 48.05 23.70 7.92
C ALA A 42 47.58 23.54 6.47
N LEU A 43 46.72 22.56 6.17
CA LEU A 43 46.14 22.35 4.83
C LEU A 43 45.13 23.44 4.44
N LEU A 44 44.56 24.14 5.41
CA LEU A 44 43.61 25.24 5.19
C LEU A 44 44.30 26.60 5.05
N LYS A 45 45.61 26.70 5.35
CA LYS A 45 46.36 27.96 5.21
C LYS A 45 46.36 28.44 3.76
N GLY A 46 46.10 29.74 3.59
CA GLY A 46 46.10 30.39 2.27
C GLY A 46 44.79 30.24 1.49
N ARG A 47 43.77 29.56 2.03
CA ARG A 47 42.42 29.62 1.46
C ARG A 47 41.74 30.94 1.87
N PRO A 48 41.21 31.72 0.91
CA PRO A 48 40.51 32.95 1.24
C PRO A 48 39.22 32.62 2.00
N VAL A 49 39.02 33.27 3.15
CA VAL A 49 37.73 33.26 3.86
C VAL A 49 36.89 34.37 3.23
N THR A 50 35.99 33.98 2.32
CA THR A 50 35.12 34.92 1.59
C THR A 50 34.03 35.52 2.48
N GLN A 51 33.57 34.77 3.49
CA GLN A 51 32.58 35.23 4.46
C GLN A 51 32.91 34.63 5.83
N ALA A 52 33.33 35.48 6.77
CA ALA A 52 33.61 35.06 8.14
C ALA A 52 32.30 34.94 8.93
N VAL A 53 32.19 33.88 9.73
CA VAL A 53 31.10 33.72 10.70
C VAL A 53 31.32 34.65 11.92
N SER A 54 30.24 35.03 12.60
CA SER A 54 30.32 35.73 13.87
C SER A 54 30.80 34.79 14.97
N GLU A 55 31.63 35.29 15.90
CA GLU A 55 32.19 34.51 17.01
C GLU A 55 32.69 33.11 16.60
N PRO A 56 33.76 32.99 15.79
CA PRO A 56 34.19 31.71 15.21
C PRO A 56 34.55 30.61 16.23
N GLU A 57 34.82 30.99 17.47
CA GLU A 57 35.16 30.06 18.57
C GLU A 57 33.93 29.64 19.39
N HIS A 58 32.74 30.16 19.08
CA HIS A 58 31.53 29.85 19.84
C HIS A 58 31.16 28.35 19.70
N PRO A 59 30.78 27.67 20.81
CA PRO A 59 30.50 26.24 20.80
C PRO A 59 29.41 25.80 19.81
N ARG A 60 28.45 26.67 19.48
CA ARG A 60 27.39 26.46 18.47
C ARG A 60 27.90 25.87 17.14
N TRP A 61 29.14 26.18 16.76
CA TRP A 61 29.72 25.74 15.51
C TRP A 61 30.04 24.24 15.49
N LEU A 62 30.12 23.57 16.63
CA LEU A 62 30.34 22.12 16.66
C LEU A 62 29.17 21.36 16.02
N GLY A 63 27.94 21.63 16.46
CA GLY A 63 26.74 21.05 15.85
C GLY A 63 26.63 21.40 14.36
N CYS A 64 26.93 22.65 13.99
CA CYS A 64 26.93 23.10 12.59
C CYS A 64 27.91 22.31 11.71
N LEU A 65 29.17 22.16 12.15
CA LEU A 65 30.18 21.43 11.41
C LEU A 65 29.84 19.94 11.27
N LEU A 66 29.24 19.35 12.32
CA LEU A 66 28.74 17.98 12.26
C LEU A 66 27.55 17.85 11.32
N ALA A 67 26.65 18.84 11.25
CA ALA A 67 25.53 18.82 10.31
C ALA A 67 26.02 18.83 8.85
N PHE A 68 27.13 19.50 8.53
CA PHE A 68 27.75 19.40 7.21
C PHE A 68 28.38 18.03 6.95
N ALA A 69 29.00 17.43 7.96
CA ALA A 69 29.64 16.11 7.81
C ALA A 69 28.62 14.96 7.75
N TYR A 70 27.51 15.08 8.47
CA TYR A 70 26.50 14.05 8.67
C TYR A 70 25.07 14.62 8.59
N PRO A 71 24.64 15.17 7.44
CA PRO A 71 23.33 15.80 7.30
C PRO A 71 22.18 14.81 7.54
N ASP A 72 22.38 13.53 7.26
CA ASP A 72 21.42 12.45 7.50
C ASP A 72 21.24 12.08 8.99
N ARG A 73 22.16 12.56 9.86
CA ARG A 73 22.22 12.27 11.31
C ARG A 73 21.87 13.47 12.19
N ILE A 74 21.36 14.54 11.58
CA ILE A 74 20.65 15.59 12.33
C ILE A 74 19.45 14.92 12.99
N ALA A 75 19.20 15.24 14.25
CA ALA A 75 18.25 14.54 15.09
C ALA A 75 17.35 15.54 15.83
N GLN A 76 16.05 15.28 15.83
CA GLN A 76 15.07 16.02 16.62
C GLN A 76 14.44 15.11 17.68
N GLN A 77 14.32 15.62 18.90
CA GLN A 77 13.73 14.91 20.02
C GLN A 77 12.24 14.64 19.77
N ARG A 78 11.78 13.40 20.02
CA ARG A 78 10.37 13.03 19.80
C ARG A 78 9.43 13.54 20.90
N ARG A 79 9.96 13.64 22.13
CA ARG A 79 9.25 14.10 23.32
C ARG A 79 10.22 14.95 24.13
N THR A 80 9.81 16.15 24.51
CA THR A 80 10.64 17.06 25.31
C THR A 80 11.17 16.35 26.56
N GLY A 81 12.50 16.33 26.72
CA GLY A 81 13.19 15.66 27.83
C GLY A 81 13.27 14.13 27.74
N GLY A 82 12.82 13.52 26.64
CA GLY A 82 12.93 12.08 26.39
C GLY A 82 14.30 11.64 25.84
N ALA A 83 14.56 10.33 25.86
CA ALA A 83 15.79 9.77 25.30
C ALA A 83 15.74 9.52 23.78
N ASP A 84 14.54 9.63 23.19
CA ASP A 84 14.26 9.23 21.81
C ASP A 84 14.31 10.40 20.84
N TYR A 85 15.03 10.19 19.74
CA TYR A 85 15.22 11.14 18.66
C TYR A 85 14.82 10.51 17.33
N ARG A 86 14.34 11.34 16.40
CA ARG A 86 14.18 10.99 14.99
C ARG A 86 15.34 11.62 14.23
N LEU A 87 16.02 10.84 13.39
CA LEU A 87 17.07 11.31 12.50
C LEU A 87 16.47 11.88 11.21
N ALA A 88 17.23 12.73 10.51
CA ALA A 88 16.88 13.29 9.22
C ALA A 88 16.68 12.22 8.13
N ASN A 89 17.31 11.06 8.25
CA ASN A 89 17.01 9.91 7.38
C ASN A 89 15.73 9.13 7.74
N GLY A 90 14.96 9.61 8.73
CA GLY A 90 13.69 9.01 9.18
C GLY A 90 13.84 7.91 10.24
N ARG A 91 15.05 7.43 10.52
CA ARG A 91 15.29 6.36 11.51
C ARG A 91 15.17 6.91 12.94
N ALA A 92 14.95 6.00 13.88
CA ALA A 92 14.91 6.32 15.30
C ALA A 92 16.28 6.08 15.93
N ALA A 93 16.70 7.01 16.80
CA ALA A 93 17.92 6.92 17.57
C ALA A 93 17.63 7.26 19.04
N GLN A 94 18.33 6.64 19.98
CA GLN A 94 18.12 6.87 21.41
C GLN A 94 19.41 6.84 22.22
N PHE A 95 19.38 7.54 23.35
CA PHE A 95 20.38 7.35 24.40
C PHE A 95 20.09 6.07 25.19
N ALA A 96 21.14 5.31 25.54
CA ALA A 96 20.99 4.10 26.35
C ALA A 96 20.95 4.39 27.86
N GLU A 97 21.51 5.52 28.28
CA GLU A 97 21.61 5.99 29.66
C GLU A 97 21.31 7.49 29.67
N ALA A 98 21.00 8.05 30.84
CA ALA A 98 20.75 9.49 30.95
C ALA A 98 22.00 10.29 30.54
N ASP A 99 21.84 11.22 29.61
CA ASP A 99 22.90 12.07 29.10
C ASP A 99 22.50 13.55 29.20
N ALA A 100 23.47 14.44 29.41
CA ALA A 100 23.24 15.88 29.50
C ALA A 100 22.64 16.46 28.21
N LEU A 101 22.87 15.81 27.06
CA LEU A 101 22.32 16.23 25.77
C LEU A 101 20.79 16.04 25.67
N MET A 102 20.19 15.21 26.52
CA MET A 102 18.74 14.95 26.48
C MET A 102 17.88 16.19 26.78
N LYS A 103 18.48 17.27 27.30
CA LYS A 103 17.79 18.56 27.48
C LYS A 103 17.66 19.38 26.19
N HIS A 104 18.41 19.01 25.15
CA HIS A 104 18.40 19.71 23.86
C HIS A 104 17.45 19.01 22.90
N GLU A 105 16.59 19.81 22.25
CA GLU A 105 15.64 19.30 21.25
C GLU A 105 16.35 18.85 19.97
N TRP A 106 17.41 19.55 19.58
CA TRP A 106 18.13 19.35 18.33
C TRP A 106 19.57 18.90 18.59
N LEU A 107 19.98 17.82 17.94
CA LEU A 107 21.31 17.26 18.02
C LEU A 107 21.85 16.93 16.63
N VAL A 108 23.16 16.75 16.50
CA VAL A 108 23.77 16.00 15.40
C VAL A 108 24.55 14.83 15.95
N VAL A 109 24.30 13.63 15.43
CA VAL A 109 24.94 12.42 15.93
C VAL A 109 26.14 12.06 15.07
N ALA A 110 27.34 12.14 15.66
CA ALA A 110 28.59 11.78 15.00
C ALA A 110 28.82 10.26 14.97
N ASP A 111 28.39 9.54 16.01
CA ASP A 111 28.59 8.10 16.14
C ASP A 111 27.32 7.39 16.61
N LEU A 112 26.87 6.43 15.80
CA LEU A 112 25.66 5.63 15.94
C LEU A 112 26.03 4.16 15.85
N GLY A 113 25.28 3.30 16.51
CA GLY A 113 25.37 1.87 16.23
C GLY A 113 24.11 1.13 16.58
N SER A 114 23.79 0.14 15.75
CA SER A 114 22.70 -0.79 15.96
C SER A 114 23.19 -2.03 16.71
N ARG A 115 22.32 -2.59 17.55
CA ARG A 115 22.50 -3.94 18.09
C ARG A 115 21.63 -4.89 17.27
N GLN A 116 22.13 -6.08 16.95
CA GLN A 116 21.40 -7.07 16.15
C GLN A 116 20.02 -7.35 16.79
N GLY A 117 18.94 -7.11 16.05
CA GLY A 117 17.56 -7.30 16.52
C GLY A 117 16.85 -6.06 17.07
N GLN A 118 17.52 -4.91 17.22
CA GLN A 118 16.88 -3.64 17.61
C GLN A 118 16.57 -2.76 16.40
N ARG A 119 15.36 -2.18 16.36
CA ARG A 119 14.95 -1.21 15.31
C ARG A 119 15.57 0.18 15.49
N GLU A 120 15.99 0.51 16.71
CA GLU A 120 16.49 1.83 17.09
C GLU A 120 18.02 1.84 17.15
N GLU A 121 18.63 2.93 16.72
CA GLU A 121 20.08 3.13 16.81
C GLU A 121 20.48 3.72 18.17
N ARG A 122 21.59 3.26 18.74
CA ARG A 122 22.14 3.85 19.96
C ARG A 122 23.02 5.05 19.60
N ILE A 123 22.79 6.16 20.29
CA ILE A 123 23.63 7.36 20.21
C ILE A 123 24.87 7.15 21.08
N TYR A 124 26.06 7.23 20.47
CA TYR A 124 27.34 7.13 21.18
C TYR A 124 28.09 8.46 21.28
N LEU A 125 28.02 9.29 20.25
CA LEU A 125 28.62 10.63 20.23
C LEU A 125 27.71 11.61 19.51
N ALA A 126 27.43 12.74 20.14
CA ALA A 126 26.59 13.80 19.57
C ALA A 126 27.02 15.18 20.10
N ALA A 127 26.47 16.23 19.48
CA ALA A 127 26.53 17.60 19.98
C ALA A 127 25.15 18.25 19.83
N ASP A 128 24.86 19.28 20.62
CA ASP A 128 23.66 20.09 20.40
C ASP A 128 23.76 20.91 19.11
N LEU A 129 22.60 21.17 18.52
CA LEU A 129 22.46 21.97 17.32
C LEU A 129 21.49 23.12 17.59
N ASP A 130 21.92 24.34 17.29
CA ASP A 130 21.04 25.50 17.31
C ASP A 130 20.19 25.50 16.02
N PRO A 131 18.85 25.30 16.10
CA PRO A 131 18.00 25.28 14.91
C PRO A 131 17.95 26.63 14.18
N ALA A 132 18.35 27.75 14.81
CA ALA A 132 18.42 29.04 14.12
C ALA A 132 19.42 29.04 12.95
N LEU A 133 20.40 28.12 12.97
CA LEU A 133 21.39 27.96 11.89
C LEU A 133 20.76 27.46 10.57
N PHE A 134 19.58 26.84 10.62
CA PHE A 134 18.83 26.46 9.41
C PHE A 134 18.37 27.65 8.56
N GLU A 135 18.33 28.86 9.11
CA GLU A 135 17.95 30.06 8.37
C GLU A 135 19.10 30.66 7.56
N ARG A 136 20.35 30.27 7.82
CA ARG A 136 21.54 30.87 7.21
C ARG A 136 22.59 29.82 6.84
N GLU A 137 23.36 29.36 7.81
CA GLU A 137 24.54 28.52 7.56
C GLU A 137 24.17 27.14 7.05
N LEU A 138 23.08 26.56 7.54
CA LEU A 138 22.56 25.26 7.11
C LEU A 138 21.38 25.38 6.14
N ALA A 139 21.15 26.56 5.54
CA ALA A 139 20.00 26.80 4.68
C ALA A 139 19.93 25.87 3.46
N GLU A 140 21.09 25.45 2.93
CA GLU A 140 21.17 24.51 1.81
C GLU A 140 20.66 23.10 2.15
N GLN A 141 20.56 22.76 3.44
CA GLN A 141 20.02 21.47 3.90
C GLN A 141 18.51 21.52 4.14
N VAL A 142 17.90 22.71 4.06
CA VAL A 142 16.47 22.91 4.26
C VAL A 142 15.75 22.87 2.92
N GLU A 143 14.86 21.91 2.79
CA GLU A 143 13.96 21.82 1.64
C GLU A 143 12.60 22.41 2.00
N THR A 144 12.00 23.12 1.05
CA THR A 144 10.60 23.56 1.14
C THR A 144 9.79 22.82 0.10
N LEU A 145 8.76 22.10 0.54
CA LEU A 145 7.89 21.35 -0.35
C LEU A 145 6.44 21.41 0.10
N ASP A 146 5.55 21.40 -0.88
CA ASP A 146 4.11 21.36 -0.66
C ASP A 146 3.70 19.91 -0.48
N VAL A 147 3.33 19.55 0.75
CA VAL A 147 2.86 18.21 1.10
C VAL A 147 1.34 18.18 1.03
N LEU A 148 0.86 17.19 0.29
CA LEU A 148 -0.54 16.80 0.23
C LEU A 148 -0.70 15.47 0.95
N ASP A 149 -1.20 15.54 2.17
CA ASP A 149 -1.45 14.35 2.97
C ASP A 149 -2.89 14.27 3.42
N TRP A 150 -3.30 13.06 3.76
CA TRP A 150 -4.61 12.83 4.31
C TRP A 150 -4.56 12.89 5.83
N ASP A 151 -5.33 13.79 6.43
CA ASP A 151 -5.52 13.74 7.88
C ASP A 151 -6.48 12.58 8.19
N GLU A 152 -5.94 11.45 8.67
CA GLU A 152 -6.73 10.28 9.00
C GLU A 152 -7.73 10.52 10.15
N ARG A 153 -7.45 11.49 11.03
CA ARG A 153 -8.33 11.79 12.16
C ARG A 153 -9.53 12.62 11.71
N GLU A 154 -9.26 13.64 10.91
CA GLU A 154 -10.29 14.58 10.44
C GLU A 154 -10.98 14.12 9.16
N GLY A 155 -10.40 13.16 8.44
CA GLY A 155 -10.98 12.66 7.18
C GLY A 155 -11.00 13.73 6.09
N VAL A 156 -9.96 14.57 6.02
CA VAL A 156 -9.83 15.64 5.03
C VAL A 156 -8.45 15.66 4.36
N LEU A 157 -8.42 16.13 3.11
CA LEU A 157 -7.16 16.41 2.42
C LEU A 157 -6.53 17.64 3.06
N ARG A 158 -5.34 17.47 3.63
CA ARG A 158 -4.55 18.55 4.19
C ARG A 158 -3.42 18.89 3.24
N ALA A 159 -3.37 20.16 2.87
CA ALA A 159 -2.26 20.75 2.16
C ALA A 159 -1.46 21.60 3.13
N ASP A 160 -0.19 21.29 3.32
CA ASP A 160 0.72 22.20 3.98
C ASP A 160 2.08 22.26 3.31
N ARG A 161 2.61 23.48 3.23
CA ARG A 161 4.00 23.73 2.90
C ARG A 161 4.84 23.37 4.11
N GLN A 162 5.74 22.41 3.92
CA GLN A 162 6.68 21.98 4.93
C GLN A 162 8.06 22.52 4.60
N ARG A 163 8.69 23.17 5.59
CA ARG A 163 10.14 23.37 5.61
C ARG A 163 10.73 22.21 6.41
N LYS A 164 11.62 21.43 5.83
CA LYS A 164 12.16 20.22 6.47
C LYS A 164 13.64 20.01 6.17
N VAL A 165 14.30 19.23 7.03
CA VAL A 165 15.66 18.72 6.84
C VAL A 165 15.57 17.20 6.83
N GLY A 166 15.71 16.62 5.64
CA GLY A 166 15.36 15.22 5.40
C GLY A 166 13.91 14.94 5.83
N GLU A 167 13.72 14.12 6.85
CA GLU A 167 12.41 13.74 7.39
C GLU A 167 11.96 14.57 8.62
N LEU A 168 12.76 15.57 9.03
CA LEU A 168 12.47 16.41 10.19
C LEU A 168 11.79 17.70 9.76
N VAL A 169 10.56 17.91 10.19
CA VAL A 169 9.77 19.09 9.81
C VAL A 169 10.06 20.24 10.76
N LEU A 170 10.67 21.31 10.23
CA LEU A 170 10.98 22.55 10.96
C LEU A 170 9.74 23.43 11.13
N GLN A 171 8.95 23.54 10.05
CA GLN A 171 7.77 24.40 10.01
C GLN A 171 6.71 23.81 9.10
N ARG A 172 5.44 23.99 9.47
CA ARG A 172 4.27 23.68 8.62
C ARG A 172 3.43 24.93 8.43
N GLN A 173 3.04 25.22 7.20
CA GLN A 173 2.11 26.29 6.86
C GLN A 173 0.98 25.72 6.01
N ALA A 174 -0.27 25.83 6.47
CA ALA A 174 -1.41 25.39 5.69
C ALA A 174 -1.50 26.16 4.36
N LEU A 175 -1.69 25.43 3.26
CA LEU A 175 -1.89 26.02 1.94
C LEU A 175 -3.39 26.27 1.75
N ALA A 176 -3.76 27.53 1.52
CA ALA A 176 -5.17 27.92 1.39
C ALA A 176 -5.82 27.49 0.06
N ALA A 177 -5.00 27.27 -0.98
CA ALA A 177 -5.46 26.78 -2.28
C ALA A 177 -4.44 25.81 -2.85
N LEU A 178 -4.91 24.64 -3.23
CA LEU A 178 -4.16 23.68 -4.02
C LEU A 178 -4.43 23.92 -5.49
N ASP A 179 -3.39 23.82 -6.31
CA ASP A 179 -3.64 23.65 -7.74
C ASP A 179 -4.41 22.34 -7.97
N GLU A 180 -5.31 22.35 -8.95
CA GLU A 180 -6.23 21.24 -9.18
C GLU A 180 -5.50 19.95 -9.56
N GLU A 181 -4.38 20.06 -10.27
CA GLU A 181 -3.57 18.92 -10.70
C GLU A 181 -2.89 18.22 -9.53
N ALA A 182 -2.31 18.97 -8.59
CA ALA A 182 -1.66 18.48 -7.39
C ALA A 182 -2.68 17.79 -6.49
N ARG A 183 -3.86 18.39 -6.33
CA ARG A 183 -4.98 17.75 -5.64
C ARG A 183 -5.34 16.41 -6.29
N CYS A 184 -5.51 16.37 -7.61
CA CYS A 184 -5.80 15.12 -8.34
C CYS A 184 -4.70 14.08 -8.15
N ARG A 185 -3.42 14.47 -8.28
CA ARG A 185 -2.27 13.58 -8.02
C ARG A 185 -2.29 13.02 -6.60
N ALA A 186 -2.62 13.83 -5.60
CA ALA A 186 -2.72 13.39 -4.22
C ALA A 186 -3.87 12.41 -3.98
N LEU A 187 -5.04 12.66 -4.56
CA LEU A 187 -6.20 11.77 -4.49
C LEU A 187 -5.91 10.42 -5.17
N VAL A 188 -5.26 10.43 -6.34
CA VAL A 188 -4.78 9.21 -7.00
C VAL A 188 -3.76 8.48 -6.13
N GLY A 189 -2.80 9.21 -5.55
CA GLY A 189 -1.82 8.66 -4.62
C GLY A 189 -2.46 8.02 -3.38
N LEU A 190 -3.55 8.61 -2.88
CA LEU A 190 -4.33 8.05 -1.77
C LEU A 190 -4.99 6.72 -2.13
N VAL A 191 -5.68 6.66 -3.28
CA VAL A 191 -6.29 5.41 -3.79
C VAL A 191 -5.21 4.35 -4.00
N ARG A 192 -4.03 4.72 -4.52
CA ARG A 192 -2.89 3.81 -4.69
C ARG A 192 -2.39 3.23 -3.35
N ARG A 193 -2.35 4.04 -2.29
CA ARG A 193 -1.90 3.60 -0.94
C ARG A 193 -2.97 2.77 -0.21
N LYS A 194 -4.24 3.18 -0.26
CA LYS A 194 -5.36 2.54 0.45
C LYS A 194 -5.93 1.34 -0.32
N GLY A 195 -5.68 1.26 -1.62
CA GLY A 195 -6.22 0.24 -2.52
C GLY A 195 -7.54 0.65 -3.16
N LEU A 196 -7.97 -0.18 -4.12
CA LEU A 196 -9.21 0.04 -4.88
C LEU A 196 -10.47 -0.03 -4.01
N GLU A 197 -10.40 -0.66 -2.83
CA GLU A 197 -11.50 -0.75 -1.86
C GLU A 197 -11.94 0.62 -1.31
N LEU A 198 -11.15 1.68 -1.53
CA LEU A 198 -11.59 3.04 -1.26
C LEU A 198 -12.72 3.51 -2.22
N LEU A 199 -12.80 2.91 -3.41
CA LEU A 199 -13.83 3.18 -4.40
C LEU A 199 -15.07 2.31 -4.13
N PRO A 200 -16.27 2.72 -4.57
CA PRO A 200 -17.52 2.03 -4.25
C PRO A 200 -17.72 0.77 -5.11
N TRP A 201 -16.85 -0.22 -4.95
CA TRP A 201 -16.97 -1.52 -5.61
C TRP A 201 -18.17 -2.28 -5.08
N THR A 202 -19.04 -2.71 -5.99
CA THR A 202 -20.15 -3.59 -5.67
C THR A 202 -19.85 -5.03 -6.09
N PRO A 203 -20.52 -6.04 -5.50
CA PRO A 203 -20.42 -7.42 -5.96
C PRO A 203 -20.69 -7.57 -7.47
N GLU A 204 -21.62 -6.79 -8.03
CA GLU A 204 -21.97 -6.80 -9.45
C GLU A 204 -20.83 -6.26 -10.33
N LEU A 205 -20.13 -5.22 -9.88
CA LEU A 205 -18.95 -4.70 -10.58
C LEU A 205 -17.78 -5.68 -10.53
N ARG A 206 -17.59 -6.37 -9.40
CA ARG A 206 -16.60 -7.44 -9.28
C ARG A 206 -16.92 -8.62 -10.21
N GLN A 207 -18.20 -8.98 -10.35
CA GLN A 207 -18.64 -9.96 -11.36
C GLN A 207 -18.37 -9.46 -12.78
N TRP A 208 -18.67 -8.20 -13.08
CA TRP A 208 -18.39 -7.60 -14.40
C TRP A 208 -16.90 -7.62 -14.74
N GLN A 209 -16.04 -7.20 -13.81
CA GLN A 209 -14.59 -7.23 -13.96
C GLN A 209 -14.08 -8.66 -14.22
N ALA A 210 -14.59 -9.64 -13.47
CA ALA A 210 -14.22 -11.04 -13.62
C ALA A 210 -14.65 -11.64 -14.98
N ARG A 211 -15.80 -11.21 -15.53
CA ARG A 211 -16.23 -11.61 -16.89
C ARG A 211 -15.25 -11.10 -17.95
N VAL A 212 -14.81 -9.85 -17.86
CA VAL A 212 -13.82 -9.27 -18.80
C VAL A 212 -12.48 -9.99 -18.66
N ALA A 213 -12.02 -10.20 -17.42
CA ALA A 213 -10.77 -10.90 -17.14
C ALA A 213 -10.77 -12.34 -17.70
N LEU A 214 -11.89 -13.06 -17.57
CA LEU A 214 -12.03 -14.41 -18.13
C LEU A 214 -11.84 -14.44 -19.64
N LEU A 215 -12.52 -13.55 -20.38
CA LEU A 215 -12.43 -13.53 -21.83
C LEU A 215 -11.02 -13.12 -22.29
N ARG A 216 -10.41 -12.14 -21.60
CA ARG A 216 -9.01 -11.77 -21.81
C ARG A 216 -8.08 -12.97 -21.63
N GLU A 217 -8.22 -13.71 -20.54
CA GLU A 217 -7.38 -14.86 -20.24
C GLU A 217 -7.51 -15.96 -21.31
N LEU A 218 -8.73 -16.26 -21.74
CA LEU A 218 -8.97 -17.25 -22.79
C LEU A 218 -8.30 -16.86 -24.11
N ASP A 219 -8.40 -15.57 -24.50
CA ASP A 219 -7.75 -15.06 -25.70
C ASP A 219 -6.22 -15.09 -25.58
N MET A 220 -5.67 -14.63 -24.46
CA MET A 220 -4.23 -14.67 -24.21
C MET A 220 -3.66 -16.09 -24.30
N ARG A 221 -4.37 -17.09 -23.73
CA ARG A 221 -3.96 -18.50 -23.82
C ARG A 221 -3.99 -19.05 -25.24
N GLN A 222 -4.90 -18.57 -26.09
CA GLN A 222 -5.10 -19.10 -27.44
C GLN A 222 -4.21 -18.45 -28.50
N GLN A 223 -4.01 -17.13 -28.43
CA GLN A 223 -3.35 -16.35 -29.47
C GLN A 223 -2.28 -15.38 -28.95
N GLY A 224 -2.01 -15.36 -27.64
CA GLY A 224 -0.99 -14.49 -27.04
C GLY A 224 -1.35 -12.99 -26.99
N GLN A 225 -2.54 -12.63 -27.47
CA GLN A 225 -3.07 -11.26 -27.48
C GLN A 225 -4.58 -11.27 -27.19
N SER A 226 -5.14 -10.14 -26.75
CA SER A 226 -6.58 -10.03 -26.53
C SER A 226 -7.08 -8.61 -26.80
N GLU A 227 -8.28 -8.51 -27.38
CA GLU A 227 -9.03 -7.27 -27.51
C GLU A 227 -9.63 -6.80 -26.17
N TRP A 228 -9.80 -7.72 -25.20
CA TRP A 228 -10.31 -7.40 -23.88
C TRP A 228 -9.24 -6.67 -23.05
N PRO A 229 -9.54 -5.50 -22.48
CA PRO A 229 -8.57 -4.72 -21.70
C PRO A 229 -8.17 -5.44 -20.41
N ASP A 230 -6.96 -5.15 -19.92
CA ASP A 230 -6.54 -5.60 -18.59
C ASP A 230 -7.20 -4.72 -17.53
N LEU A 231 -8.25 -5.25 -16.91
CA LEU A 231 -8.96 -4.59 -15.81
C LEU A 231 -8.66 -5.26 -14.47
N SER A 232 -7.53 -5.97 -14.34
CA SER A 232 -7.12 -6.50 -13.04
C SER A 232 -6.88 -5.38 -12.02
N ASP A 233 -6.98 -5.68 -10.73
CA ASP A 233 -6.75 -4.69 -9.68
C ASP A 233 -5.36 -4.03 -9.81
N ALA A 234 -4.34 -4.80 -10.20
CA ALA A 234 -3.00 -4.29 -10.47
C ALA A 234 -2.97 -3.32 -11.66
N ALA A 235 -3.63 -3.66 -12.77
CA ALA A 235 -3.69 -2.79 -13.95
C ALA A 235 -4.49 -1.51 -13.68
N LEU A 236 -5.60 -1.59 -12.94
CA LEU A 236 -6.42 -0.44 -12.56
C LEU A 236 -5.65 0.51 -11.62
N LEU A 237 -4.89 -0.03 -10.66
CA LEU A 237 -4.03 0.77 -9.77
C LEU A 237 -2.87 1.45 -10.51
N ALA A 238 -2.31 0.77 -11.52
CA ALA A 238 -1.21 1.29 -12.33
C ALA A 238 -1.66 2.38 -13.30
N SER A 239 -2.96 2.44 -13.64
CA SER A 239 -3.53 3.37 -14.63
C SER A 239 -4.51 4.39 -14.03
N LEU A 240 -4.56 4.57 -12.70
CA LEU A 240 -5.47 5.49 -12.02
C LEU A 240 -5.48 6.90 -12.63
N GLU A 241 -4.31 7.41 -13.01
CA GLU A 241 -4.17 8.73 -13.62
C GLU A 241 -4.99 8.87 -14.92
N GLN A 242 -5.16 7.77 -15.67
CA GLN A 242 -5.83 7.76 -16.96
C GLN A 242 -7.35 7.69 -16.82
N TRP A 243 -7.85 6.84 -15.92
CA TRP A 243 -9.28 6.54 -15.85
C TRP A 243 -10.02 7.20 -14.70
N LEU A 244 -9.34 7.48 -13.58
CA LEU A 244 -9.99 8.00 -12.38
C LEU A 244 -9.92 9.54 -12.31
N THR A 245 -8.80 10.14 -12.72
CA THR A 245 -8.55 11.60 -12.64
C THR A 245 -9.70 12.48 -13.14
N PRO A 246 -10.34 12.20 -14.29
CA PRO A 246 -11.42 13.05 -14.80
C PRO A 246 -12.62 13.18 -13.84
N TYR A 247 -12.76 12.26 -12.89
CA TYR A 247 -13.89 12.15 -11.97
C TYR A 247 -13.56 12.65 -10.55
N LEU A 248 -12.32 13.08 -10.28
CA LEU A 248 -11.85 13.45 -8.94
C LEU A 248 -12.05 14.93 -8.57
N SER A 249 -12.45 15.79 -9.51
CA SER A 249 -12.58 17.24 -9.28
C SER A 249 -13.54 17.63 -8.15
N LYS A 250 -14.54 16.76 -7.85
CA LYS A 250 -15.54 16.96 -6.78
C LYS A 250 -15.18 16.28 -5.45
N VAL A 251 -14.09 15.53 -5.40
CA VAL A 251 -13.67 14.76 -4.22
C VAL A 251 -12.82 15.65 -3.32
N ASN A 252 -13.41 16.10 -2.21
CA ASN A 252 -12.73 16.95 -1.21
C ASN A 252 -12.61 16.27 0.16
N ARG A 253 -13.32 15.15 0.38
CA ARG A 253 -13.34 14.35 1.61
C ARG A 253 -13.33 12.87 1.25
N LEU A 254 -12.86 12.01 2.16
CA LEU A 254 -12.78 10.56 1.94
C LEU A 254 -14.15 9.98 1.62
N SER A 255 -15.18 10.47 2.33
CA SER A 255 -16.57 10.09 2.11
C SER A 255 -17.08 10.39 0.70
N HIS A 256 -16.47 11.33 -0.03
CA HIS A 256 -16.89 11.65 -1.39
C HIS A 256 -16.49 10.55 -2.38
N PHE A 257 -15.48 9.71 -2.10
CA PHE A 257 -15.16 8.57 -2.97
C PHE A 257 -16.34 7.61 -3.10
N ALA A 258 -17.09 7.39 -2.00
CA ALA A 258 -18.28 6.55 -2.00
C ALA A 258 -19.41 7.07 -2.91
N SER A 259 -19.37 8.35 -3.30
CA SER A 259 -20.37 8.96 -4.20
C SER A 259 -20.00 8.89 -5.68
N LEU A 260 -18.82 8.38 -6.02
CA LEU A 260 -18.42 8.20 -7.42
C LEU A 260 -19.30 7.12 -8.08
N ASP A 261 -19.80 7.41 -9.29
CA ASP A 261 -20.46 6.41 -10.12
C ASP A 261 -19.41 5.50 -10.78
N LEU A 262 -18.85 4.60 -9.96
CA LEU A 262 -17.80 3.68 -10.39
C LEU A 262 -18.26 2.78 -11.53
N SER A 263 -19.55 2.44 -11.59
CA SER A 263 -20.10 1.64 -12.68
C SER A 263 -19.94 2.35 -14.02
N SER A 264 -20.40 3.60 -14.12
CA SER A 264 -20.26 4.38 -15.36
C SER A 264 -18.79 4.61 -15.71
N ILE A 265 -17.95 4.90 -14.71
CA ILE A 265 -16.51 5.12 -14.91
C ILE A 265 -15.84 3.87 -15.50
N LEU A 266 -16.00 2.70 -14.88
CA LEU A 266 -15.39 1.46 -15.35
C LEU A 266 -15.91 1.02 -16.72
N GLN A 267 -17.19 1.28 -17.02
CA GLN A 267 -17.75 0.96 -18.34
C GLN A 267 -17.08 1.74 -19.48
N THR A 268 -16.53 2.94 -19.22
CA THR A 268 -15.77 3.69 -20.23
C THR A 268 -14.48 2.98 -20.66
N LEU A 269 -13.96 2.07 -19.83
CA LEU A 269 -12.76 1.28 -20.12
C LEU A 269 -13.00 0.14 -21.09
N LEU A 270 -14.26 -0.17 -21.41
CA LEU A 270 -14.63 -1.26 -22.29
C LEU A 270 -15.13 -0.71 -23.64
N PRO A 271 -14.26 -0.54 -24.65
CA PRO A 271 -14.64 0.08 -25.92
C PRO A 271 -15.66 -0.75 -26.70
N TRP A 272 -16.51 -0.08 -27.47
CA TRP A 272 -17.43 -0.76 -28.38
C TRP A 272 -16.67 -1.58 -29.44
N PRO A 273 -17.10 -2.81 -29.80
CA PRO A 273 -18.36 -3.51 -29.45
C PRO A 273 -18.26 -4.45 -28.23
N LEU A 274 -17.19 -4.36 -27.43
CA LEU A 274 -16.93 -5.32 -26.35
C LEU A 274 -18.04 -5.43 -25.29
N PRO A 275 -18.77 -4.36 -24.90
CA PRO A 275 -19.87 -4.50 -23.94
C PRO A 275 -20.95 -5.49 -24.39
N GLN A 276 -21.35 -5.44 -25.67
CA GLN A 276 -22.35 -6.36 -26.20
C GLN A 276 -21.80 -7.79 -26.27
N ARG A 277 -20.57 -7.94 -26.77
CA ARG A 277 -19.89 -9.25 -26.81
C ARG A 277 -19.72 -9.86 -25.42
N LEU A 278 -19.55 -9.06 -24.39
CA LEU A 278 -19.40 -9.52 -23.01
C LEU A 278 -20.68 -10.20 -22.52
N ASP A 279 -21.83 -9.62 -22.85
CA ASP A 279 -23.14 -10.17 -22.51
C ASP A 279 -23.47 -11.45 -23.28
N GLU A 280 -22.99 -11.58 -24.52
CA GLU A 280 -23.13 -12.79 -25.34
C GLU A 280 -22.17 -13.91 -24.92
N LEU A 281 -20.88 -13.60 -24.75
CA LEU A 281 -19.83 -14.59 -24.49
C LEU A 281 -19.73 -14.98 -23.02
N ALA A 282 -20.00 -14.06 -22.10
CA ALA A 282 -19.96 -14.31 -20.67
C ALA A 282 -21.25 -13.79 -20.02
N PRO A 283 -22.42 -14.41 -20.26
CA PRO A 283 -23.69 -13.88 -19.76
C PRO A 283 -23.75 -13.89 -18.22
N ARG A 284 -24.43 -12.90 -17.62
CA ARG A 284 -24.57 -12.83 -16.14
C ARG A 284 -25.31 -14.03 -15.53
N ALA A 285 -26.17 -14.66 -16.32
CA ALA A 285 -26.98 -15.79 -15.90
C ALA A 285 -27.38 -16.65 -17.10
N LEU A 286 -27.56 -17.94 -16.86
CA LEU A 286 -27.91 -18.93 -17.86
C LEU A 286 -29.30 -19.50 -17.59
N THR A 287 -30.10 -19.66 -18.65
CA THR A 287 -31.39 -20.33 -18.57
C THR A 287 -31.17 -21.83 -18.61
N VAL A 288 -31.58 -22.54 -17.56
CA VAL A 288 -31.48 -24.00 -17.45
C VAL A 288 -32.75 -24.67 -17.98
N PRO A 289 -32.78 -25.99 -18.25
CA PRO A 289 -33.93 -26.67 -18.86
C PRO A 289 -35.27 -26.44 -18.16
N SER A 290 -35.28 -26.21 -16.84
CA SER A 290 -36.51 -25.87 -16.09
C SER A 290 -37.12 -24.52 -16.47
N GLY A 291 -36.42 -23.70 -17.25
CA GLY A 291 -36.76 -22.30 -17.56
C GLY A 291 -36.23 -21.29 -16.54
N SER A 292 -35.64 -21.75 -15.43
CA SER A 292 -35.03 -20.86 -14.43
C SER A 292 -33.79 -20.17 -14.99
N ARG A 293 -33.59 -18.91 -14.61
CA ARG A 293 -32.38 -18.13 -14.93
C ARG A 293 -31.45 -18.12 -13.72
N ILE A 294 -30.31 -18.81 -13.84
CA ILE A 294 -29.37 -19.04 -12.75
C ILE A 294 -28.13 -18.18 -12.96
N ALA A 295 -27.77 -17.37 -11.96
CA ALA A 295 -26.59 -16.52 -12.02
C ALA A 295 -25.31 -17.36 -12.10
N ILE A 296 -24.33 -16.88 -12.87
CA ILE A 296 -23.00 -17.47 -12.96
C ILE A 296 -22.07 -16.65 -12.05
N ASP A 297 -21.32 -17.32 -11.17
CA ASP A 297 -20.27 -16.68 -10.37
C ASP A 297 -18.94 -16.74 -11.14
N TYR A 298 -18.54 -15.60 -11.68
CA TYR A 298 -17.29 -15.42 -12.43
C TYR A 298 -16.07 -15.19 -11.55
N ARG A 299 -16.25 -14.97 -10.23
CA ARG A 299 -15.13 -14.82 -9.29
C ARG A 299 -14.43 -16.15 -9.02
N GLU A 300 -15.09 -17.26 -9.36
CA GLU A 300 -14.56 -18.60 -9.30
C GLU A 300 -13.91 -19.00 -10.62
N GLN A 301 -12.90 -19.86 -10.56
CA GLN A 301 -12.18 -20.35 -11.75
C GLN A 301 -12.18 -21.89 -11.77
N PRO A 302 -12.76 -22.54 -12.81
CA PRO A 302 -13.71 -21.98 -13.78
C PRO A 302 -14.98 -21.38 -13.15
N PRO A 303 -15.72 -20.52 -13.87
CA PRO A 303 -16.96 -19.91 -13.40
C PRO A 303 -17.99 -20.94 -12.95
N VAL A 304 -18.71 -20.63 -11.88
CA VAL A 304 -19.61 -21.55 -11.19
C VAL A 304 -21.07 -21.27 -11.53
N LEU A 305 -21.81 -22.33 -11.86
CA LEU A 305 -23.27 -22.33 -11.92
C LEU A 305 -23.81 -23.15 -10.74
N ALA A 306 -24.30 -22.46 -9.70
CA ALA A 306 -24.89 -23.11 -8.53
C ALA A 306 -26.39 -23.36 -8.79
N VAL A 307 -26.73 -24.61 -9.12
CA VAL A 307 -28.05 -24.98 -9.64
C VAL A 307 -28.58 -26.22 -8.93
N ARG A 308 -29.89 -26.24 -8.66
CA ARG A 308 -30.53 -27.44 -8.09
C ARG A 308 -30.51 -28.57 -9.12
N LEU A 309 -30.16 -29.76 -8.66
CA LEU A 309 -29.98 -30.93 -9.52
C LEU A 309 -31.20 -31.20 -10.40
N GLN A 310 -32.42 -31.08 -9.86
CA GLN A 310 -33.65 -31.34 -10.61
C GLN A 310 -33.95 -30.34 -11.74
N GLU A 311 -33.27 -29.20 -11.76
CA GLU A 311 -33.44 -28.19 -12.81
C GLU A 311 -32.59 -28.49 -14.05
N LEU A 312 -31.66 -29.44 -13.94
CA LEU A 312 -30.80 -29.91 -15.02
C LEU A 312 -31.28 -31.22 -15.64
N PHE A 313 -32.41 -31.81 -15.22
CA PHE A 313 -32.94 -32.99 -15.89
C PHE A 313 -33.21 -32.69 -17.37
N GLY A 314 -32.96 -33.68 -18.23
CA GLY A 314 -32.96 -33.50 -19.68
C GLY A 314 -31.70 -32.87 -20.26
N LEU A 315 -30.78 -32.32 -19.46
CA LEU A 315 -29.53 -31.75 -19.95
C LEU A 315 -28.41 -32.79 -19.99
N ALA A 316 -28.05 -33.22 -21.19
CA ALA A 316 -27.03 -34.25 -21.40
C ALA A 316 -25.59 -33.74 -21.17
N ALA A 317 -25.28 -32.51 -21.58
CA ALA A 317 -23.93 -31.97 -21.58
C ALA A 317 -23.77 -30.75 -20.67
N THR A 318 -22.56 -30.56 -20.13
CA THR A 318 -22.23 -29.37 -19.32
C THR A 318 -22.43 -28.09 -20.15
N PRO A 319 -23.19 -27.10 -19.65
CA PRO A 319 -23.31 -25.80 -20.32
C PRO A 319 -21.94 -25.17 -20.54
N ARG A 320 -21.73 -24.62 -21.73
CA ARG A 320 -20.48 -23.92 -22.10
C ARG A 320 -20.76 -22.45 -22.38
N ILE A 321 -19.80 -21.60 -22.01
CA ILE A 321 -19.76 -20.15 -22.27
C ILE A 321 -18.56 -19.83 -23.18
N ALA A 322 -18.35 -18.54 -23.44
CA ALA A 322 -17.30 -18.00 -24.30
C ALA A 322 -17.32 -18.62 -25.69
N GLY A 323 -18.49 -18.63 -26.35
CA GLY A 323 -18.64 -19.25 -27.67
C GLY A 323 -18.38 -20.76 -27.67
N GLY A 324 -18.64 -21.43 -26.54
CA GLY A 324 -18.41 -22.86 -26.38
C GLY A 324 -16.98 -23.23 -25.97
N ARG A 325 -16.07 -22.27 -25.75
CA ARG A 325 -14.67 -22.53 -25.37
C ARG A 325 -14.51 -23.07 -23.95
N LEU A 326 -15.42 -22.73 -23.04
CA LEU A 326 -15.29 -23.04 -21.61
C LEU A 326 -16.54 -23.69 -21.04
N GLY A 327 -16.41 -24.89 -20.48
CA GLY A 327 -17.47 -25.53 -19.68
C GLY A 327 -17.58 -24.92 -18.29
N LEU A 328 -18.80 -24.73 -17.80
CA LEU A 328 -19.05 -24.23 -16.45
C LEU A 328 -18.76 -25.30 -15.39
N LYS A 329 -18.28 -24.87 -14.22
CA LYS A 329 -18.25 -25.70 -13.01
C LYS A 329 -19.65 -25.71 -12.40
N LEU A 330 -20.27 -26.88 -12.32
CA LEU A 330 -21.60 -27.05 -11.76
C LEU A 330 -21.48 -27.36 -10.27
N HIS A 331 -22.06 -26.50 -9.44
CA HIS A 331 -22.34 -26.82 -8.05
C HIS A 331 -23.76 -27.34 -8.00
N LEU A 332 -23.92 -28.67 -8.02
CA LEU A 332 -25.22 -29.32 -7.95
C LEU A 332 -25.74 -29.22 -6.53
N LEU A 333 -26.94 -28.67 -6.39
CA LEU A 333 -27.58 -28.41 -5.11
C LEU A 333 -28.78 -29.33 -4.87
N SER A 334 -29.03 -29.64 -3.60
CA SER A 334 -30.27 -30.26 -3.14
C SER A 334 -31.47 -29.30 -3.29
N PRO A 335 -32.72 -29.76 -3.08
CA PRO A 335 -33.88 -28.87 -3.06
C PRO A 335 -33.77 -27.73 -2.04
N ALA A 336 -33.12 -27.97 -0.90
CA ALA A 336 -32.81 -26.97 0.12
C ALA A 336 -31.55 -26.13 -0.17
N ARG A 337 -31.05 -26.13 -1.42
CA ARG A 337 -29.87 -25.37 -1.88
C ARG A 337 -28.55 -25.72 -1.18
N ARG A 338 -28.43 -26.93 -0.64
CA ARG A 338 -27.15 -27.41 -0.06
C ARG A 338 -26.31 -28.07 -1.16
N PRO A 339 -24.99 -27.83 -1.24
CA PRO A 339 -24.12 -28.53 -2.17
C PRO A 339 -24.20 -30.05 -1.98
N VAL A 340 -24.38 -30.79 -3.07
CA VAL A 340 -24.39 -32.26 -3.06
C VAL A 340 -23.28 -32.85 -3.92
N GLN A 341 -22.92 -32.18 -5.02
CA GLN A 341 -21.84 -32.60 -5.89
C GLN A 341 -21.27 -31.39 -6.63
N VAL A 342 -19.97 -31.42 -6.89
CA VAL A 342 -19.31 -30.48 -7.82
C VAL A 342 -18.83 -31.28 -9.03
N THR A 343 -19.14 -30.80 -10.24
CA THR A 343 -18.68 -31.42 -11.49
C THR A 343 -18.43 -30.40 -12.59
N GLN A 344 -17.50 -30.71 -13.50
CA GLN A 344 -17.34 -30.02 -14.80
C GLN A 344 -17.74 -30.92 -15.98
N ASP A 345 -18.07 -32.19 -15.70
CA ASP A 345 -18.54 -33.19 -16.66
C ASP A 345 -19.89 -33.73 -16.19
N LEU A 346 -20.95 -33.10 -16.70
CA LEU A 346 -22.33 -33.45 -16.38
C LEU A 346 -22.70 -34.84 -16.94
N ALA A 347 -22.14 -35.22 -18.10
CA ALA A 347 -22.42 -36.51 -18.71
C ALA A 347 -21.88 -37.66 -17.86
N SER A 348 -20.62 -37.55 -17.40
CA SER A 348 -20.02 -38.52 -16.48
C SER A 348 -20.76 -38.56 -15.13
N PHE A 349 -21.22 -37.41 -14.62
CA PHE A 349 -22.03 -37.36 -13.40
C PHE A 349 -23.31 -38.18 -13.53
N TRP A 350 -24.05 -38.02 -14.65
CA TRP A 350 -25.27 -38.79 -14.88
C TRP A 350 -25.01 -40.29 -15.00
N ALA A 351 -23.95 -40.68 -15.71
CA ALA A 351 -23.62 -42.08 -15.93
C ALA A 351 -23.16 -42.81 -14.66
N ASN A 352 -22.36 -42.14 -13.82
CA ASN A 352 -21.58 -42.83 -12.80
C ASN A 352 -21.95 -42.45 -11.35
N THR A 353 -22.39 -41.21 -11.11
CA THR A 353 -22.50 -40.66 -9.75
C THR A 353 -23.95 -40.39 -9.33
N TYR A 354 -24.84 -40.11 -10.28
CA TYR A 354 -26.22 -39.74 -10.00
C TYR A 354 -26.98 -40.77 -9.16
N LEU A 355 -26.79 -42.07 -9.41
CA LEU A 355 -27.52 -43.12 -8.68
C LEU A 355 -27.22 -43.12 -7.17
N GLU A 356 -25.99 -42.80 -6.77
CA GLU A 356 -25.62 -42.69 -5.37
C GLU A 356 -26.21 -41.44 -4.73
N VAL A 357 -26.06 -40.29 -5.40
CA VAL A 357 -26.63 -39.00 -4.96
C VAL A 357 -28.16 -39.09 -4.85
N LYS A 358 -28.80 -39.79 -5.79
CA LYS A 358 -30.25 -40.06 -5.79
C LYS A 358 -30.68 -40.82 -4.53
N LYS A 359 -29.95 -41.84 -4.10
CA LYS A 359 -30.30 -42.65 -2.91
C LYS A 359 -30.35 -41.78 -1.65
N ASP A 360 -29.34 -40.94 -1.44
CA ASP A 360 -29.30 -40.00 -0.31
C ASP A 360 -30.41 -38.94 -0.42
N LEU A 361 -30.58 -38.34 -1.60
CA LEU A 361 -31.59 -37.30 -1.83
C LEU A 361 -33.03 -37.82 -1.71
N LYS A 362 -33.31 -39.05 -2.15
CA LYS A 362 -34.63 -39.67 -2.02
C LYS A 362 -34.99 -39.90 -0.55
N GLY A 363 -34.01 -40.28 0.29
CA GLY A 363 -34.19 -40.42 1.74
C GLY A 363 -34.49 -39.08 2.42
N ARG A 364 -33.70 -38.04 2.12
CA ARG A 364 -33.85 -36.71 2.76
C ARG A 364 -35.02 -35.88 2.21
N TYR A 365 -35.37 -36.07 0.94
CA TYR A 365 -36.39 -35.28 0.24
C TYR A 365 -37.39 -36.20 -0.53
N PRO A 366 -38.19 -37.01 0.18
CA PRO A 366 -39.05 -38.03 -0.44
C PRO A 366 -40.21 -37.45 -1.26
N LYS A 367 -40.59 -36.18 -1.03
CA LYS A 367 -41.66 -35.48 -1.77
C LYS A 367 -41.23 -34.97 -3.15
N HIS A 368 -39.92 -35.01 -3.45
CA HIS A 368 -39.37 -34.52 -4.72
C HIS A 368 -39.27 -35.63 -5.76
N TYR A 369 -39.37 -35.26 -7.03
CA TYR A 369 -39.23 -36.19 -8.14
C TYR A 369 -37.75 -36.52 -8.41
N TRP A 370 -37.41 -37.81 -8.30
CA TRP A 370 -36.07 -38.34 -8.53
C TRP A 370 -36.13 -39.49 -9.56
N PRO A 371 -36.04 -39.17 -10.87
CA PRO A 371 -36.20 -40.14 -11.95
C PRO A 371 -35.10 -41.21 -11.94
N ASP A 372 -35.40 -42.42 -12.43
CA ASP A 372 -34.36 -43.44 -12.67
C ASP A 372 -33.46 -43.03 -13.83
N ASP A 373 -34.04 -42.49 -14.90
CA ASP A 373 -33.30 -41.87 -16.00
C ASP A 373 -33.44 -40.34 -15.98
N PRO A 374 -32.39 -39.59 -15.58
CA PRO A 374 -32.41 -38.14 -15.51
C PRO A 374 -32.36 -37.46 -16.88
N LEU A 375 -32.01 -38.18 -17.97
CA LEU A 375 -31.87 -37.61 -19.32
C LEU A 375 -33.20 -37.50 -20.06
N ILE A 376 -34.19 -38.32 -19.71
CA ILE A 376 -35.55 -38.28 -20.29
C ILE A 376 -36.57 -37.61 -19.36
N ALA A 377 -36.16 -37.24 -18.15
CA ALA A 377 -37.04 -36.68 -17.15
C ALA A 377 -37.36 -35.21 -17.42
N GLU A 378 -38.62 -34.83 -17.19
CA GLU A 378 -39.01 -33.42 -17.28
C GLU A 378 -38.32 -32.57 -16.20
N PRO A 379 -37.58 -31.52 -16.60
CA PRO A 379 -36.95 -30.61 -15.65
C PRO A 379 -38.00 -29.80 -14.89
N THR A 380 -37.80 -29.64 -13.59
CA THR A 380 -38.74 -28.89 -12.76
C THR A 380 -38.06 -28.08 -11.68
N ALA A 381 -38.47 -26.82 -11.56
CA ALA A 381 -38.10 -25.96 -10.45
C ALA A 381 -38.93 -26.22 -9.18
N ARG A 382 -39.96 -27.09 -9.26
CA ARG A 382 -40.96 -27.34 -8.20
C ARG A 382 -40.74 -28.70 -7.54
N ALA A 383 -41.37 -28.89 -6.37
CA ALA A 383 -41.30 -30.17 -5.66
C ALA A 383 -42.02 -31.32 -6.41
N LYS A 384 -43.04 -31.02 -7.21
CA LYS A 384 -43.73 -31.97 -8.09
C LYS A 384 -43.85 -31.41 -9.51
N PRO A 385 -43.64 -32.22 -10.58
CA PRO A 385 -43.92 -31.83 -11.96
C PRO A 385 -45.42 -31.56 -12.18
N ARG A 386 -45.78 -30.78 -13.22
CA ARG A 386 -47.19 -30.68 -13.64
C ARG A 386 -47.58 -32.01 -14.30
N LYS A 387 -48.80 -32.48 -14.02
CA LYS A 387 -49.40 -33.62 -14.73
C LYS A 387 -49.74 -33.22 -16.16
#